data_AF-A0A2I0CXX2-F1
#
_entry.id   AF-A0A2I0CXX2-F1
#
_cell.length_a   1.000
_cell.length_b   1.000
_cell.length_c   1.000
_cell.angle_alpha   90.00
_cell.angle_beta   90.00
_cell.angle_gamma   90.00
#
_symmetry.space_group_name_H-M   'P 1'
#
loop_
_entity.id
_entity.type
_entity.pdbx_description
1 polymer ?
#
loop_
_entity_poly.entity_id
_entity_poly.type
_entity_poly.pdbx_seq_one_letter_code
_entity_poly.pdbx_strand_id
1 'polypeptide(L)'
;MMRTRFGFILCLALLALAGCAGVAAAAPAEAGQADTIQPYNGVIGPGNSLYGLKLAFEDLDESFTVNQSERLQKQIRHADLRLAELKRELLENKTDTADIALEHYRLKINQTDNILEPVPVNGTGPAPGIDETGLLHAREMIAKHQQVLGDLIQSHPNNTGLEHAYNNSVRLEQKFAYKIQNVRTGQQQA
;
A
#
# COMPACT_ATOMS: atom_id res chain seq x y z
N MET A 1 -14.90 55.21 -30.07
CA MET A 1 -15.69 53.97 -29.88
C MET A 1 -14.82 52.79 -30.31
N MET A 2 -14.32 51.99 -29.37
CA MET A 2 -14.04 50.54 -29.50
C MET A 2 -13.45 50.07 -28.16
N ARG A 3 -14.15 49.13 -27.53
CA ARG A 3 -13.77 48.38 -26.33
C ARG A 3 -13.28 47.01 -26.80
N THR A 4 -12.17 46.51 -26.28
CA THR A 4 -11.80 45.06 -26.26
C THR A 4 -10.54 44.90 -25.40
N ARG A 5 -10.67 44.47 -24.14
CA ARG A 5 -10.50 43.07 -23.68
C ARG A 5 -9.10 42.48 -23.95
N PHE A 6 -8.10 42.90 -23.17
CA PHE A 6 -6.81 42.20 -23.04
C PHE A 6 -6.31 42.30 -21.59
N GLY A 7 -6.96 41.56 -20.69
CA GLY A 7 -6.61 41.56 -19.28
C GLY A 7 -7.07 40.29 -18.60
N PHE A 8 -6.69 39.13 -19.14
CA PHE A 8 -6.89 37.83 -18.48
C PHE A 8 -5.96 36.70 -18.99
N ILE A 9 -4.84 37.04 -19.65
CA ILE A 9 -3.84 36.05 -20.14
C ILE A 9 -2.42 36.48 -19.76
N LEU A 10 -2.22 36.94 -18.52
CA LEU A 10 -0.89 37.31 -18.03
C LEU A 10 -0.67 36.91 -16.55
N CYS A 11 -1.16 35.72 -16.16
CA CYS A 11 -0.85 35.12 -14.85
C CYS A 11 -0.54 33.61 -14.92
N LEU A 12 -0.39 33.02 -16.11
CA LEU A 12 -0.20 31.58 -16.29
C LEU A 12 1.13 31.17 -16.96
N ALA A 13 2.14 32.06 -16.90
CA ALA A 13 3.46 31.80 -17.50
C ALA A 13 4.64 32.21 -16.60
N LEU A 14 4.47 32.19 -15.27
CA LEU A 14 5.51 32.53 -14.28
C LEU A 14 5.57 31.53 -13.10
N LEU A 15 5.40 30.23 -13.38
CA LEU A 15 5.75 29.18 -12.42
C LEU A 15 6.45 28.00 -13.11
N ALA A 16 7.34 28.32 -14.04
CA ALA A 16 8.22 27.36 -14.72
C ALA A 16 9.68 27.76 -14.46
N LEU A 17 10.10 27.80 -13.19
CA LEU A 17 11.52 27.84 -12.83
C LEU A 17 11.74 27.45 -11.36
N ALA A 18 11.64 26.16 -11.07
CA ALA A 18 12.25 25.55 -9.88
C ALA A 18 12.57 24.07 -10.20
N GLY A 19 13.34 23.87 -11.26
CA GLY A 19 13.97 22.58 -11.54
C GLY A 19 15.13 22.36 -10.57
N CYS A 20 14.84 21.91 -9.35
CA CYS A 20 15.84 21.26 -8.53
C CYS A 20 16.05 19.85 -9.10
N ALA A 21 16.94 19.73 -10.09
CA ALA A 21 17.51 18.45 -10.48
C ALA A 21 18.39 17.95 -9.33
N GLY A 22 17.75 17.29 -8.35
CA GLY A 22 18.45 16.42 -7.43
C GLY A 22 18.91 15.19 -8.21
N VAL A 23 20.15 15.20 -8.68
CA VAL A 23 20.82 13.97 -9.13
C VAL A 23 21.02 13.15 -7.87
N ALA A 24 20.07 12.25 -7.57
CA ALA A 24 20.31 11.19 -6.61
C ALA A 24 21.42 10.33 -7.20
N ALA A 25 22.64 10.53 -6.72
CA ALA A 25 23.71 9.57 -6.94
C ALA A 25 23.19 8.22 -6.43
N ALA A 26 22.93 7.30 -7.34
CA ALA A 26 22.67 5.91 -7.00
C ALA A 26 23.93 5.39 -6.32
N ALA A 27 23.93 5.37 -4.99
CA ALA A 27 24.92 4.65 -4.23
C ALA A 27 24.88 3.18 -4.69
N PRO A 28 26.04 2.53 -4.85
CA PRO A 28 26.06 1.11 -5.21
C PRO A 28 25.26 0.33 -4.17
N ALA A 29 24.36 -0.54 -4.65
CA ALA A 29 23.58 -1.42 -3.79
C ALA A 29 24.54 -2.24 -2.93
N GLU A 30 24.62 -1.91 -1.65
CA GLU A 30 25.26 -2.78 -0.67
C GLU A 30 24.40 -4.04 -0.55
N ALA A 31 24.91 -5.12 -1.13
CA ALA A 31 24.41 -6.46 -0.87
C ALA A 31 24.62 -6.77 0.62
N GLY A 32 23.58 -6.56 1.44
CA GLY A 32 23.67 -6.86 2.88
C GLY A 32 22.67 -6.21 3.83
N GLN A 33 21.70 -5.41 3.36
CA GLN A 33 20.68 -4.83 4.24
C GLN A 33 19.29 -5.27 3.78
N ALA A 34 18.60 -6.04 4.61
CA ALA A 34 17.25 -6.52 4.34
C ALA A 34 16.36 -5.36 3.91
N ASP A 35 15.66 -5.52 2.79
CA ASP A 35 14.65 -4.63 2.23
C ASP A 35 13.50 -4.43 3.23
N THR A 36 13.76 -3.59 4.24
CA THR A 36 12.97 -3.42 5.45
C THR A 36 12.10 -2.18 5.28
N ILE A 37 10.82 -2.30 5.59
CA ILE A 37 9.89 -1.16 5.59
C ILE A 37 10.42 -0.10 6.56
N GLN A 38 10.85 1.04 6.05
CA GLN A 38 11.40 2.12 6.86
C GLN A 38 10.29 2.89 7.59
N PRO A 39 10.57 3.46 8.78
CA PRO A 39 9.62 4.36 9.42
C PRO A 39 9.22 5.49 8.48
N TYR A 40 7.92 5.79 8.44
CA TYR A 40 7.37 6.84 7.58
C TYR A 40 7.95 8.21 7.96
N ASN A 41 8.27 9.05 6.97
CA ASN A 41 8.87 10.37 7.18
C ASN A 41 8.03 11.53 6.61
N GLY A 42 6.81 11.25 6.12
CA GLY A 42 5.92 12.27 5.56
C GLY A 42 5.13 13.05 6.62
N VAL A 43 4.63 14.22 6.22
CA VAL A 43 3.93 15.16 7.12
C VAL A 43 2.46 14.78 7.40
N ILE A 44 1.87 13.93 6.56
CA ILE A 44 0.49 13.43 6.71
C ILE A 44 0.56 11.98 7.18
N GLY A 45 0.51 11.79 8.50
CA GLY A 45 0.41 10.48 9.17
C GLY A 45 -0.80 10.42 10.11
N PRO A 46 -0.98 9.34 10.87
CA PRO A 46 -2.19 9.08 11.66
C PRO A 46 -2.60 10.19 12.64
N GLY A 47 -1.65 10.94 13.19
CA GLY A 47 -1.93 12.11 14.04
C GLY A 47 -2.31 13.41 13.32
N ASN A 48 -2.39 13.42 11.98
CA ASN A 48 -2.68 14.61 11.19
C ASN A 48 -4.17 14.70 10.81
N SER A 49 -4.76 15.90 10.82
CA SER A 49 -6.18 16.11 10.50
C SER A 49 -6.55 15.75 9.05
N LEU A 50 -5.59 15.77 8.13
CA LEU A 50 -5.79 15.40 6.73
C LEU A 50 -5.58 13.89 6.49
N TYR A 51 -5.27 13.11 7.52
CA TYR A 51 -5.01 11.68 7.37
C TYR A 51 -6.23 10.93 6.81
N GLY A 52 -7.44 11.24 7.29
CA GLY A 52 -8.66 10.65 6.73
C GLY A 52 -8.85 10.95 5.24
N LEU A 53 -8.47 12.16 4.78
CA LEU A 53 -8.52 12.50 3.35
C LEU A 53 -7.47 11.71 2.55
N LYS A 54 -6.26 11.53 3.09
CA LYS A 54 -5.22 10.70 2.49
C LYS A 54 -5.77 9.28 2.23
N LEU A 55 -6.35 8.66 3.26
CA LEU A 55 -6.96 7.33 3.15
C LEU A 55 -8.08 7.29 2.11
N ALA A 56 -8.97 8.28 2.11
CA ALA A 56 -10.07 8.34 1.16
C ALA A 56 -9.58 8.46 -0.30
N PHE A 57 -8.52 9.23 -0.56
CA PHE A 57 -7.93 9.31 -1.90
C PHE A 57 -7.23 8.01 -2.30
N GLU A 58 -6.56 7.34 -1.38
CA GLU A 58 -5.97 6.00 -1.61
C GLU A 58 -7.07 4.97 -1.96
N ASP A 59 -8.18 4.94 -1.20
CA ASP A 59 -9.32 4.05 -1.47
C ASP A 59 -10.01 4.38 -2.80
N LEU A 60 -10.13 5.68 -3.13
CA LEU A 60 -10.72 6.13 -4.39
C LEU A 60 -9.87 5.68 -5.59
N ASP A 61 -8.54 5.86 -5.52
CA ASP A 61 -7.61 5.41 -6.56
C ASP A 61 -7.68 3.88 -6.77
N GLU A 62 -7.75 3.11 -5.69
CA GLU A 62 -7.95 1.65 -5.77
C GLU A 62 -9.28 1.29 -6.44
N SER A 63 -10.37 1.99 -6.09
CA SER A 63 -11.71 1.72 -6.61
C SER A 63 -11.81 1.90 -8.13
N PHE A 64 -11.07 2.88 -8.69
CA PHE A 64 -11.00 3.14 -10.13
C PHE A 64 -9.99 2.24 -10.86
N THR A 65 -9.24 1.40 -10.14
CA THR A 65 -8.26 0.50 -10.74
C THR A 65 -8.94 -0.77 -11.24
N VAL A 66 -9.25 -0.87 -12.53
CA VAL A 66 -10.00 -2.00 -13.12
C VAL A 66 -9.19 -3.31 -13.13
N ASN A 67 -7.87 -3.21 -13.33
CA ASN A 67 -6.98 -4.36 -13.35
C ASN A 67 -6.78 -4.92 -11.92
N GLN A 68 -7.07 -6.22 -11.72
CA GLN A 68 -7.02 -6.83 -10.39
C GLN A 68 -5.59 -6.98 -9.85
N SER A 69 -4.61 -7.32 -10.69
CA SER A 69 -3.20 -7.37 -10.28
C SER A 69 -2.70 -5.98 -9.86
N GLU A 70 -3.05 -4.93 -10.60
CA GLU A 70 -2.68 -3.56 -10.25
C GLU A 70 -3.34 -3.10 -8.94
N ARG A 71 -4.63 -3.40 -8.77
CA ARG A 71 -5.38 -3.08 -7.55
C ARG A 71 -4.78 -3.79 -6.33
N LEU A 72 -4.45 -5.08 -6.47
CA LEU A 72 -3.77 -5.86 -5.43
C LEU A 72 -2.44 -5.21 -5.04
N GLN A 73 -1.62 -4.82 -6.02
CA GLN A 73 -0.35 -4.15 -5.74
C GLN A 73 -0.54 -2.80 -5.04
N LYS A 74 -1.56 -2.01 -5.42
CA LYS A 74 -1.89 -0.75 -4.73
C LYS A 74 -2.23 -0.98 -3.26
N GLN A 75 -3.09 -1.96 -2.98
CA GLN A 75 -3.48 -2.31 -1.61
C GLN A 75 -2.30 -2.75 -0.75
N ILE A 76 -1.41 -3.57 -1.31
CA ILE A 76 -0.20 -4.02 -0.62
C ILE A 76 0.75 -2.85 -0.33
N ARG A 77 0.96 -1.95 -1.29
CA ARG A 77 1.76 -0.74 -1.06
C ARG A 77 1.16 0.17 0.01
N HIS A 78 -0.17 0.29 0.07
CA HIS A 78 -0.81 1.03 1.14
C HIS A 78 -0.68 0.31 2.48
N ALA A 79 -0.72 -1.03 2.53
CA ALA A 79 -0.40 -1.79 3.73
C ALA A 79 1.06 -1.58 4.18
N ASP A 80 2.04 -1.55 3.26
CA ASP A 80 3.44 -1.18 3.57
C ASP A 80 3.50 0.20 4.22
N LEU A 81 2.80 1.17 3.64
CA LEU A 81 2.75 2.54 4.15
C LEU A 81 2.15 2.61 5.56
N ARG A 82 1.12 1.82 5.85
CA ARG A 82 0.56 1.72 7.20
C ARG A 82 1.53 1.10 8.20
N LEU A 83 2.32 0.10 7.81
CA LEU A 83 3.40 -0.43 8.66
C LEU A 83 4.53 0.58 8.87
N ALA A 84 4.88 1.37 7.85
CA ALA A 84 5.84 2.45 7.98
C ALA A 84 5.36 3.52 8.97
N GLU A 85 4.09 3.90 8.89
CA GLU A 85 3.45 4.84 9.81
C GLU A 85 3.41 4.28 11.24
N LEU A 86 2.99 3.02 11.40
CA LEU A 86 3.01 2.32 12.69
C LEU A 86 4.40 2.33 13.32
N LYS A 87 5.45 2.01 12.55
CA LYS A 87 6.83 2.06 13.04
C LYS A 87 7.21 3.47 13.52
N ARG A 88 6.85 4.52 12.78
CA ARG A 88 7.13 5.90 13.21
C ARG A 88 6.42 6.21 14.53
N GLU A 89 5.12 5.94 14.61
CA GLU A 89 4.32 6.29 15.79
C GLU A 89 4.80 5.55 17.05
N LEU A 90 5.17 4.27 16.93
CA LEU A 90 5.76 3.50 18.04
C LEU A 90 7.13 4.06 18.46
N LEU A 91 8.00 4.44 17.52
CA LEU A 91 9.29 5.09 17.82
C LEU A 91 9.11 6.44 18.54
N GLU A 92 8.03 7.15 18.26
CA GLU A 92 7.69 8.43 18.90
C GLU A 92 6.89 8.27 20.20
N ASN A 93 6.66 7.03 20.67
CA ASN A 93 5.83 6.70 21.83
C ASN A 93 4.38 7.23 21.73
N LYS A 94 3.82 7.30 20.52
CA LYS A 94 2.45 7.75 20.26
C LYS A 94 1.54 6.54 20.06
N THR A 95 1.15 5.90 21.16
CA THR A 95 0.37 4.66 21.14
C THR A 95 -0.97 4.81 20.44
N ASP A 96 -1.70 5.91 20.68
CA ASP A 96 -3.03 6.12 20.11
C ASP A 96 -2.99 6.21 18.58
N THR A 97 -1.99 6.91 18.03
CA THR A 97 -1.81 7.05 16.57
C THR A 97 -1.18 5.80 15.95
N ALA A 98 -0.38 5.05 16.72
CA ALA A 98 0.09 3.73 16.33
C ALA A 98 -1.08 2.76 16.15
N ASP A 99 -2.04 2.74 17.07
CA ASP A 99 -3.23 1.89 16.96
C ASP A 99 -4.09 2.24 15.74
N ILE A 100 -4.20 3.54 15.40
CA ILE A 100 -4.83 3.99 14.15
C ILE A 100 -4.09 3.43 12.92
N ALA A 101 -2.76 3.54 12.86
CA ALA A 101 -1.98 3.00 11.75
C ALA A 101 -2.16 1.48 11.60
N LEU A 102 -2.14 0.76 12.73
CA LEU A 102 -2.31 -0.68 12.79
C LEU A 102 -3.71 -1.13 12.34
N GLU A 103 -4.75 -0.39 12.72
CA GLU A 103 -6.11 -0.67 12.25
C GLU A 103 -6.22 -0.48 10.74
N HIS A 104 -5.67 0.61 10.20
CA HIS A 104 -5.68 0.80 8.74
C HIS A 104 -4.81 -0.20 7.99
N TYR A 105 -3.71 -0.67 8.57
CA TYR A 105 -2.96 -1.81 8.02
C TYR A 105 -3.86 -3.05 7.90
N ARG A 106 -4.61 -3.38 8.97
CA ARG A 106 -5.53 -4.52 8.97
C ARG A 106 -6.63 -4.37 7.93
N LEU A 107 -7.16 -3.16 7.74
CA LEU A 107 -8.13 -2.88 6.69
C LEU A 107 -7.54 -3.13 5.29
N LYS A 108 -6.37 -2.57 4.99
CA LYS A 108 -5.70 -2.74 3.68
C LYS A 108 -5.37 -4.19 3.39
N ILE A 109 -4.81 -4.92 4.36
CA ILE A 109 -4.44 -6.31 4.14
C ILE A 109 -5.69 -7.21 3.98
N ASN A 110 -6.79 -6.92 4.67
CA ASN A 110 -8.06 -7.63 4.48
C ASN A 110 -8.71 -7.35 3.11
N GLN A 111 -8.55 -6.15 2.55
CA GLN A 111 -9.06 -5.85 1.22
C GLN A 111 -8.41 -6.72 0.14
N THR A 112 -7.16 -7.14 0.33
CA THR A 112 -6.48 -8.05 -0.61
C THR A 112 -7.10 -9.45 -0.64
N ASP A 113 -7.75 -9.89 0.44
CA ASP A 113 -8.47 -11.16 0.52
C ASP A 113 -9.66 -11.17 -0.46
N ASN A 114 -10.40 -10.06 -0.53
CA ASN A 114 -11.55 -9.91 -1.42
C ASN A 114 -11.16 -10.01 -2.91
N ILE A 115 -9.92 -9.67 -3.25
CA ILE A 115 -9.42 -9.74 -4.64
C ILE A 115 -9.15 -11.20 -5.06
N LEU A 116 -8.95 -12.12 -4.12
CA LEU A 116 -8.76 -13.55 -4.43
C LEU A 116 -10.03 -14.23 -4.97
N GLU A 117 -11.20 -13.62 -4.73
CA GLU A 117 -12.48 -14.10 -5.25
C GLU A 117 -12.78 -13.47 -6.63
N PRO A 118 -13.28 -14.25 -7.61
CA PRO A 118 -13.68 -13.68 -8.90
C PRO A 118 -14.85 -12.69 -8.71
N VAL A 119 -14.60 -11.40 -8.91
CA VAL A 119 -15.66 -10.39 -8.86
C VAL A 119 -16.27 -10.25 -10.26
N PRO A 120 -17.59 -10.48 -10.43
CA PRO A 120 -18.28 -10.14 -11.67
C PRO A 120 -18.23 -8.63 -11.87
N VAL A 121 -17.72 -8.15 -13.00
CA VAL A 121 -17.84 -6.73 -13.36
C VAL A 121 -19.23 -6.55 -13.94
N ASN A 122 -20.04 -5.68 -13.31
CA ASN A 122 -21.40 -5.36 -13.74
C ASN A 122 -21.49 -5.16 -15.27
N GLY A 123 -22.04 -6.15 -15.97
CA GLY A 123 -22.36 -6.10 -17.40
C GLY A 123 -21.20 -6.25 -18.39
N THR A 124 -19.94 -6.39 -17.94
CA THR A 124 -18.77 -6.43 -18.84
C THR A 124 -17.82 -7.59 -18.52
N GLY A 125 -18.33 -8.82 -18.53
CA GLY A 125 -17.50 -10.02 -18.33
C GLY A 125 -16.69 -10.03 -17.02
N PRO A 126 -15.83 -11.05 -16.80
CA PRO A 126 -14.88 -11.03 -15.69
C PRO A 126 -13.81 -9.96 -15.95
N ALA A 127 -13.42 -9.21 -14.91
CA ALA A 127 -12.20 -8.41 -14.95
C ALA A 127 -11.01 -9.33 -15.28
N PRO A 128 -9.92 -8.82 -15.91
CA PRO A 128 -8.69 -9.58 -16.04
C PRO A 128 -8.30 -10.10 -14.66
N GLY A 129 -8.27 -11.43 -14.53
CA GLY A 129 -7.91 -12.09 -13.28
C GLY A 129 -6.48 -11.76 -12.86
N ILE A 130 -6.17 -11.97 -11.59
CA ILE A 130 -4.80 -11.85 -11.10
C ILE A 130 -3.97 -12.97 -11.74
N ASP A 131 -2.84 -12.60 -12.33
CA ASP A 131 -1.88 -13.55 -12.86
C ASP A 131 -1.01 -14.16 -11.76
N GLU A 132 -0.34 -15.27 -12.07
CA GLU A 132 0.54 -15.94 -11.11
C GLU A 132 1.65 -15.01 -10.58
N THR A 133 2.19 -14.15 -11.43
CA THR A 133 3.22 -13.17 -11.06
C THR A 133 2.69 -12.20 -10.00
N GLY A 134 1.49 -11.65 -10.19
CA GLY A 134 0.83 -10.79 -9.20
C GLY A 134 0.59 -11.49 -7.87
N LEU A 135 0.18 -12.76 -7.89
CA LEU A 135 -0.03 -13.56 -6.68
C LEU A 135 1.29 -13.87 -5.94
N LEU A 136 2.35 -14.21 -6.67
CA LEU A 136 3.67 -14.50 -6.09
C LEU A 136 4.26 -13.26 -5.44
N HIS A 137 4.20 -12.12 -6.12
CA HIS A 137 4.67 -10.86 -5.57
C HIS A 137 3.88 -10.46 -4.32
N ALA A 138 2.56 -10.60 -4.34
CA ALA A 138 1.73 -10.33 -3.18
C ALA A 138 2.12 -11.19 -1.96
N ARG A 139 2.35 -12.49 -2.18
CA ARG A 139 2.81 -13.40 -1.15
C ARG A 139 4.16 -12.98 -0.55
N GLU A 140 5.12 -12.59 -1.40
CA GLU A 140 6.43 -12.10 -0.95
C GLU A 140 6.28 -10.89 -0.03
N MET A 141 5.45 -9.92 -0.43
CA MET A 141 5.22 -8.71 0.38
C MET A 141 4.51 -9.01 1.70
N ILE A 142 3.54 -9.92 1.72
CA ILE A 142 2.89 -10.38 2.96
C ILE A 142 3.91 -11.03 3.90
N ALA A 143 4.86 -11.81 3.38
CA ALA A 143 5.94 -12.38 4.21
C ALA A 143 6.85 -11.29 4.81
N LYS A 144 7.12 -10.21 4.06
CA LYS A 144 7.82 -9.02 4.61
C LYS A 144 7.02 -8.36 5.72
N HIS A 145 5.69 -8.27 5.59
CA HIS A 145 4.82 -7.74 6.65
C HIS A 145 4.89 -8.59 7.93
N GLN A 146 4.87 -9.92 7.78
CA GLN A 146 5.02 -10.85 8.91
C GLN A 146 6.33 -10.60 9.67
N GLN A 147 7.45 -10.41 8.96
CA GLN A 147 8.73 -10.10 9.59
C GLN A 147 8.66 -8.80 10.39
N VAL A 148 8.15 -7.71 9.78
CA VAL A 148 8.03 -6.41 10.45
C VAL A 148 7.13 -6.50 11.69
N LEU A 149 5.99 -7.19 11.58
CA LEU A 149 5.07 -7.38 12.71
C LEU A 149 5.71 -8.23 13.81
N GLY A 150 6.48 -9.26 13.46
CA GLY A 150 7.24 -10.07 14.41
C GLY A 150 8.26 -9.24 15.20
N ASP A 151 9.02 -8.39 14.53
CA ASP A 151 9.98 -7.47 15.17
C ASP A 151 9.27 -6.47 16.10
N LEU A 152 8.10 -5.98 15.67
CA LEU A 152 7.27 -5.07 16.49
C LEU A 152 6.70 -5.78 17.73
N ILE A 153 6.27 -7.03 17.63
CA ILE A 153 5.79 -7.83 18.77
C ILE A 153 6.93 -8.01 19.79
N GLN A 154 8.15 -8.32 19.35
CA GLN A 154 9.29 -8.48 20.25
C GLN A 154 9.63 -7.19 21.02
N SER A 155 9.51 -6.04 20.36
CA SER A 155 9.76 -4.73 20.99
C SER A 155 8.56 -4.18 21.78
N HIS A 156 7.34 -4.67 21.51
CA HIS A 156 6.09 -4.21 22.13
C HIS A 156 5.21 -5.41 22.56
N PRO A 157 5.67 -6.25 23.50
CA PRO A 157 5.09 -7.57 23.79
C PRO A 157 3.67 -7.57 24.37
N ASN A 158 3.15 -6.41 24.79
CA ASN A 158 1.80 -6.28 25.35
C ASN A 158 0.78 -5.70 24.36
N ASN A 159 1.18 -5.46 23.10
CA ASN A 159 0.27 -4.95 22.07
C ASN A 159 -0.42 -6.13 21.35
N THR A 160 -1.60 -6.51 21.83
CA THR A 160 -2.43 -7.58 21.26
C THR A 160 -2.89 -7.30 19.83
N GLY A 161 -2.93 -6.02 19.43
CA GLY A 161 -3.21 -5.62 18.06
C GLY A 161 -2.14 -6.13 17.09
N LEU A 162 -0.86 -6.07 17.48
CA LEU A 162 0.25 -6.55 16.65
C LEU A 162 0.19 -8.05 16.45
N GLU A 163 -0.09 -8.81 17.50
CA GLU A 163 -0.28 -10.27 17.41
C GLU A 163 -1.44 -10.62 16.46
N HIS A 164 -2.56 -9.91 16.58
CA HIS A 164 -3.70 -10.12 15.69
C HIS A 164 -3.34 -9.79 14.23
N ALA A 165 -2.64 -8.68 13.99
CA ALA A 165 -2.19 -8.30 12.66
C ALA A 165 -1.23 -9.33 12.06
N TYR A 166 -0.29 -9.86 12.86
CA TYR A 166 0.63 -10.92 12.45
C TYR A 166 -0.14 -12.19 12.06
N ASN A 167 -1.01 -12.68 12.94
CA ASN A 167 -1.80 -13.88 12.68
C ASN A 167 -2.70 -13.74 11.44
N ASN A 168 -3.23 -12.54 11.20
CA ASN A 168 -3.99 -12.24 9.98
C ASN A 168 -3.11 -12.35 8.72
N SER A 169 -1.91 -11.76 8.75
CA SER A 169 -0.98 -11.82 7.63
C SER A 169 -0.51 -13.25 7.32
N VAL A 170 -0.35 -14.10 8.33
CA VAL A 170 -0.06 -15.54 8.15
C VAL A 170 -1.20 -16.26 7.45
N ARG A 171 -2.44 -16.06 7.92
CA ARG A 171 -3.63 -16.66 7.29
C ARG A 171 -3.79 -16.21 5.83
N LEU A 172 -3.53 -14.93 5.56
CA LEU A 172 -3.63 -14.40 4.22
C LEU A 172 -2.57 -15.01 3.29
N GLU A 173 -1.32 -15.13 3.73
CA GLU A 173 -0.26 -15.79 2.95
C GLU A 173 -0.67 -17.21 2.53
N GLN A 174 -1.30 -17.98 3.44
CA GLN A 174 -1.81 -19.32 3.13
C GLN A 174 -2.88 -19.30 2.03
N LYS A 175 -3.77 -18.30 2.03
CA LYS A 175 -4.77 -18.13 0.97
C LYS A 175 -4.12 -17.82 -0.38
N PHE A 176 -3.11 -16.96 -0.41
CA PHE A 176 -2.33 -16.69 -1.62
C PHE A 176 -1.61 -17.95 -2.12
N ALA A 177 -0.98 -18.72 -1.22
CA ALA A 177 -0.32 -19.97 -1.58
C ALA A 177 -1.30 -20.99 -2.20
N TYR A 178 -2.49 -21.14 -1.61
CA TYR A 178 -3.55 -21.99 -2.15
C TYR A 178 -4.01 -21.53 -3.54
N LYS A 179 -4.23 -20.21 -3.73
CA LYS A 179 -4.61 -19.65 -5.03
C LYS A 179 -3.56 -19.91 -6.11
N ILE A 180 -2.27 -19.70 -5.79
CA ILE A 180 -1.15 -19.98 -6.71
C ILE A 180 -1.15 -21.44 -7.14
N GLN A 181 -1.33 -22.37 -6.19
CA GLN A 181 -1.39 -23.79 -6.50
C GLN A 181 -2.53 -24.12 -7.47
N ASN A 182 -3.73 -23.56 -7.25
CA ASN A 182 -4.88 -23.78 -8.12
C ASN A 182 -4.68 -23.20 -9.53
N VAL A 183 -4.02 -22.04 -9.66
CA VAL A 183 -3.68 -21.47 -10.98
C VAL A 183 -2.74 -22.41 -11.74
N ARG A 184 -1.69 -22.90 -11.07
CA ARG A 184 -0.71 -23.82 -11.69
C ARG A 184 -1.33 -25.14 -12.11
N THR A 185 -2.19 -25.74 -11.28
CA THR A 185 -2.85 -27.02 -11.61
C THR A 185 -3.86 -26.86 -12.75
N GLY A 186 -4.61 -25.75 -12.78
CA GLY A 186 -5.52 -25.43 -13.88
C GLY A 186 -4.81 -25.24 -15.22
N GLN A 187 -3.61 -24.65 -15.22
CA GLN A 187 -2.79 -24.50 -16.44
C GLN A 187 -2.19 -25.81 -16.95
N GLN A 188 -1.97 -26.80 -16.08
CA GLN A 188 -1.46 -28.12 -16.50
C GLN A 188 -2.54 -29.01 -17.12
N GLN A 189 -3.82 -28.63 -16.99
CA GLN A 189 -4.98 -29.38 -17.49
C GLN A 189 -5.63 -28.76 -18.73
N ALA A 190 -5.16 -27.59 -19.19
CA ALA A 190 -5.63 -26.86 -20.36
C ALA A 190 -4.66 -26.99 -21.54
#